data_AF-A0A7Y5K9L6-F1
#
_entry.id   AF-A0A7Y5K9L6-F1
#
_cell.length_a   1.000
_cell.length_b   1.000
_cell.length_c   1.000
_cell.angle_alpha   90.00
_cell.angle_beta   90.00
_cell.angle_gamma   90.00
#
_symmetry.space_group_name_H-M   'P 1'
#
loop_
_entity.id
_entity.type
_entity.pdbx_description
1 polymer ?
#
loop_
_entity_poly.entity_id
_entity_poly.type
_entity_poly.pdbx_seq_one_letter_code
_entity_poly.pdbx_strand_id
1 'polypeptide(L)' 'DAVRPRDFDEHIQFGAEYRLANVVSLRAGYSAPNEEEGISLGGGLQTKFGQGGLHLDYSYSDFGVFDNVNRFTFSFSF' A
#
# COMPACT_ATOMS: atom_id res chain seq x y z
N ASP A 1 -14.62 39.73 -3.42
CA ASP A 1 -13.84 38.71 -2.72
C ASP A 1 -14.65 37.45 -2.53
N ALA A 2 -14.16 36.32 -3.04
CA ALA A 2 -14.69 35.00 -2.74
C ALA A 2 -13.52 34.13 -2.29
N VAL A 3 -13.25 34.15 -0.99
CA VAL A 3 -12.37 33.17 -0.36
C VAL A 3 -13.17 31.88 -0.32
N ARG A 4 -12.73 30.89 -1.10
CA ARG A 4 -13.13 29.50 -0.94
C ARG A 4 -12.40 28.95 0.29
N PRO A 5 -13.05 28.85 1.47
CA PRO A 5 -12.47 28.08 2.55
C PRO A 5 -12.26 26.67 2.02
N ARG A 6 -11.13 26.11 2.42
CA ARG A 6 -10.62 24.80 2.06
C ARG A 6 -11.71 23.73 2.30
N ASP A 7 -12.48 23.36 1.29
CA ASP A 7 -13.21 22.10 1.27
C ASP A 7 -12.13 21.02 1.23
N PHE A 8 -11.92 20.38 2.39
CA PHE A 8 -11.18 19.14 2.45
C PHE A 8 -12.25 18.06 2.48
N ASP A 9 -12.43 17.35 1.38
CA ASP A 9 -13.13 16.07 1.42
C ASP A 9 -12.49 15.23 2.53
N GLU A 10 -13.31 14.73 3.43
CA GLU A 10 -12.87 14.12 4.67
C GLU A 10 -12.36 12.69 4.38
N HIS A 11 -11.10 12.55 3.97
CA HIS A 11 -10.53 11.27 3.59
C HIS A 11 -10.24 10.41 4.82
N ILE A 12 -10.90 9.25 4.92
CA ILE A 12 -10.71 8.24 5.94
C ILE A 12 -10.01 7.04 5.31
N GLN A 13 -8.84 6.70 5.86
CA GLN A 13 -8.06 5.53 5.44
C GLN A 13 -8.17 4.44 6.49
N PHE A 14 -8.61 3.26 6.05
CA PHE A 14 -8.64 2.05 6.87
C PHE A 14 -7.67 1.03 6.29
N GLY A 15 -6.85 0.43 7.15
CA GLY A 15 -5.86 -0.56 6.72
C GLY A 15 -5.71 -1.69 7.72
N ALA A 16 -5.42 -2.87 7.20
CA ALA A 16 -5.08 -4.05 7.96
C ALA A 16 -3.74 -4.60 7.45
N GLU A 17 -2.87 -4.97 8.39
CA GLU A 17 -1.59 -5.60 8.09
C GLU A 17 -1.45 -6.87 8.91
N TYR A 18 -1.04 -7.94 8.24
CA TYR A 18 -0.73 -9.23 8.85
C TYR A 18 0.70 -9.63 8.50
N ARG A 19 1.49 -9.99 9.50
CA ARG A 19 2.84 -10.53 9.32
C ARG A 19 2.95 -11.91 9.92
N LEU A 20 3.38 -12.88 9.12
CA LEU A 20 3.66 -14.23 9.55
C LEU A 20 5.17 -14.43 9.70
N ALA A 21 5.61 -14.68 10.93
CA ALA A 21 6.98 -15.05 11.29
C ALA A 21 8.08 -14.13 10.73
N ASN A 22 7.75 -12.86 10.40
CA ASN A 22 8.62 -11.92 9.69
C ASN A 22 9.15 -12.43 8.34
N VAL A 23 8.51 -13.44 7.76
CA VAL A 23 8.86 -14.00 6.43
C VAL A 23 7.81 -13.58 5.41
N VAL A 24 6.54 -13.57 5.80
CA VAL A 24 5.44 -13.18 4.91
C VAL A 24 4.72 -11.99 5.50
N SER A 25 4.40 -11.01 4.67
CA SER A 25 3.55 -9.87 5.02
C SER A 25 2.40 -9.77 4.04
N LEU A 26 1.22 -9.44 4.54
CA LEU A 26 0.01 -9.18 3.77
C LEU A 26 -0.59 -7.87 4.28
N ARG A 27 -1.02 -7.03 3.35
CA ARG A 27 -1.55 -5.69 3.59
C ARG A 27 -2.82 -5.52 2.79
N ALA A 28 -3.84 -4.95 3.41
CA ALA A 28 -5.05 -4.51 2.75
C ALA A 28 -5.39 -3.12 3.25
N GLY A 29 -5.86 -2.26 2.36
CA GLY A 29 -6.23 -0.89 2.64
C GLY A 29 -7.44 -0.48 1.84
N TYR A 30 -8.22 0.43 2.39
CA TYR A 30 -9.38 1.03 1.76
C TYR A 30 -9.46 2.50 2.18
N SER A 31 -9.79 3.37 1.23
CA SER A 31 -9.83 4.81 1.42
C SER A 31 -11.24 5.30 1.05
N ALA A 32 -11.90 6.06 1.93
CA ALA A 32 -13.26 6.58 1.71
C ALA A 32 -13.47 7.91 2.44
N PRO A 33 -14.36 8.80 1.97
CA PRO A 33 -15.17 8.72 0.77
C PRO A 33 -14.41 9.30 -0.40
N ASN A 34 -13.84 8.44 -1.25
CA ASN A 34 -13.05 8.90 -2.37
C ASN A 34 -13.73 8.46 -3.65
N GLU A 35 -14.12 9.43 -4.47
CA GLU A 35 -14.59 9.21 -5.83
C GLU A 35 -13.46 8.65 -6.73
N GLU A 36 -12.21 8.67 -6.25
CA GLU A 36 -10.99 8.33 -7.01
C GLU A 36 -10.05 7.29 -6.37
N GLU A 37 -10.11 7.02 -5.06
CA GLU A 37 -9.14 6.16 -4.37
C GLU A 37 -9.82 4.89 -3.82
N GLY A 38 -9.43 3.72 -4.34
CA GLY A 38 -10.10 2.45 -4.10
C GLY A 38 -9.41 1.53 -3.09
N ILE A 39 -9.50 0.22 -3.33
CA ILE A 39 -8.88 -0.81 -2.50
C ILE A 39 -7.40 -0.91 -2.83
N SER A 40 -6.56 -0.98 -1.80
CA SER A 40 -5.14 -1.33 -1.92
C SER A 40 -4.86 -2.69 -1.31
N LEU A 41 -4.11 -3.52 -2.02
CA LEU A 41 -3.66 -4.83 -1.57
C LEU A 41 -2.16 -4.92 -1.70
N GLY A 42 -1.50 -5.62 -0.79
CA GLY A 42 -0.07 -5.82 -0.86
C GLY A 42 0.35 -7.10 -0.18
N GLY A 43 1.46 -7.65 -0.65
CA GLY A 43 2.09 -8.80 -0.06
C GLY A 43 3.59 -8.69 -0.17
N GLY A 44 4.32 -9.22 0.80
CA GLY A 44 5.77 -9.22 0.78
C GLY A 44 6.35 -10.49 1.36
N LEU A 45 7.50 -10.88 0.82
CA LEU A 45 8.29 -12.01 1.25
C LEU A 45 9.69 -11.55 1.65
N GLN A 46 10.10 -11.90 2.85
CA GLN A 46 11.42 -11.63 3.39
C GLN A 46 12.14 -12.94 3.67
N THR A 47 13.36 -13.08 3.16
CA THR A 47 14.23 -14.22 3.46
C THR A 47 15.62 -13.74 3.85
N LYS A 48 16.26 -14.46 4.78
CA LYS A 48 17.63 -14.18 5.22
C LYS A 48 18.55 -15.24 4.65
N PHE A 49 19.69 -14.82 4.10
CA PHE A 49 20.71 -15.73 3.57
C PHE A 49 22.08 -15.31 4.11
N GLY A 50 22.59 -16.08 5.08
CA GLY A 50 23.85 -15.76 5.76
C GLY A 50 23.76 -14.45 6.54
N GLN A 51 24.64 -13.50 6.21
CA GLN A 51 24.65 -12.14 6.80
C GLN A 51 23.72 -11.17 6.05
N GLY A 52 23.23 -11.55 4.86
CA GLY A 52 22.36 -10.71 4.04
C GLY A 52 20.87 -11.06 4.14
N GLY A 53 20.05 -10.23 3.52
CA GLY A 53 18.59 -10.38 3.45
C GLY A 53 18.05 -9.99 2.08
N LEU A 54 17.01 -10.69 1.64
CA LEU A 54 16.27 -10.42 0.42
C LEU A 54 14.84 -10.10 0.84
N HIS A 55 14.30 -9.03 0.28
CA HIS A 55 12.92 -8.64 0.51
C HIS A 55 12.24 -8.34 -0.82
N LEU A 56 11.11 -8.99 -1.05
CA LEU A 56 10.24 -8.80 -2.20
C LEU A 56 8.93 -8.22 -1.69
N ASP A 57 8.48 -7.09 -2.22
CA ASP A 57 7.10 -6.64 -2.04
C ASP A 57 6.41 -6.52 -3.40
N TYR A 58 5.12 -6.84 -3.38
CA TYR A 58 4.19 -6.55 -4.44
C TYR A 58 3.02 -5.78 -3.83
N SER A 59 2.66 -4.65 -4.43
CA SER A 59 1.47 -3.91 -4.04
C SER A 59 0.65 -3.52 -5.25
N TYR A 60 -0.65 -3.71 -5.12
CA TYR A 60 -1.69 -3.34 -6.06
C TYR A 60 -2.53 -2.24 -5.42
N SER A 61 -2.78 -1.16 -6.17
CA SER A 61 -3.69 -0.11 -5.76
C SER A 61 -4.69 0.13 -6.87
N ASP A 62 -5.97 -0.01 -6.55
CA ASP A 62 -7.08 0.38 -7.41
C ASP A 62 -7.34 1.88 -7.25
N PHE A 63 -7.26 2.61 -8.36
CA PHE A 63 -7.46 4.06 -8.41
C PHE A 63 -8.73 4.40 -9.20
N GLY A 64 -9.84 3.68 -8.94
CA GLY A 64 -11.16 4.03 -9.45
C GLY A 64 -11.19 4.25 -10.97
N VAL A 65 -11.30 5.52 -11.40
CA VAL A 65 -11.40 5.95 -12.82
C VAL A 65 -10.05 5.90 -13.56
N PHE A 66 -8.93 5.77 -12.85
CA PHE A 66 -7.59 5.64 -13.42
C PHE A 66 -7.13 4.18 -13.52
N ASP A 67 -6.10 3.95 -14.35
CA ASP A 67 -5.47 2.65 -14.51
C ASP A 67 -4.91 2.12 -13.18
N ASN A 68 -5.10 0.82 -12.96
CA ASN A 68 -4.61 0.12 -11.79
C ASN A 68 -3.08 0.19 -11.67
N VAL A 69 -2.60 0.55 -10.48
CA VAL A 69 -1.15 0.67 -10.23
C VAL A 69 -0.62 -0.60 -9.59
N ASN A 70 0.30 -1.25 -10.30
CA ASN A 70 1.05 -2.41 -9.82
C ASN A 70 2.49 -1.99 -9.52
N ARG A 71 2.94 -2.20 -8.28
CA ARG A 71 4.31 -1.92 -7.86
C ARG A 71 4.98 -3.22 -7.42
N PHE A 72 6.19 -3.43 -7.92
CA PHE A 72 7.07 -4.51 -7.50
C PHE A 72 8.32 -3.88 -6.88
N THR A 73 8.74 -4.37 -5.73
CA THR A 73 9.91 -3.89 -5.01
C THR A 73 10.81 -5.07 -4.68
N PHE A 74 12.09 -4.89 -4.98
CA PHE A 74 13.15 -5.85 -4.73
C PHE A 74 14.22 -5.14 -3.91
N SER A 75 14.46 -5.61 -2.69
CA SER A 75 15.42 -5.02 -1.76
C SER A 75 16.41 -6.07 -1.30
N PHE A 76 17.69 -5.68 -1.26
CA PHE A 76 18.78 -6.51 -0.76
C PHE A 76 19.46 -5.78 0.39
N SER A 77 19.76 -6.50 1.46
CA SER A 77 20.51 -6.00 2.62
C SER A 77 21.75 -6.87 2.85
N PHE A 78 22.85 -6.27 3.29
CA PHE A 78 24.14 -6.93 3.58
C PHE A 78 24.73 -6.45 4.90
#